data_AF-A0A817K3F7-F1
#
_entry.id   AF-A0A817K3F7-F1
#
_cell.length_a   1.000
_cell.length_b   1.000
_cell.length_c   1.000
_cell.angle_alpha   90.00
_cell.angle_beta   90.00
_cell.angle_gamma   90.00
#
_symmetry.space_group_name_H-M   'P 1'
#
loop_
_entity.id
_entity.type
_entity.pdbx_description
1 polymer ?
#
loop_
_entity_poly.entity_id
_entity_poly.type
_entity_poly.pdbx_seq_one_letter_code
_entity_poly.pdbx_strand_id
1 'polypeptide(L)'
;MNHSLFLKVKIQQAIKVTFQNISFMSLPTIIIFMLEFHGYSKLYDSTERFFIFVNFWTVSIHDGNYSVLKYLQPIINGAAHHNDHHQFYKYNYRQFFTLWDRLMNTFHSPHVYSEKKKNIN
;
A
#
# COMPACT_ATOMS: atom_id res chain seq x y z
N MET A 1 19.20 20.63 11.10
CA MET A 1 17.98 20.15 11.79
C MET A 1 18.41 19.20 12.90
N ASN A 2 17.78 19.27 14.07
CA ASN A 2 18.13 18.41 15.21
C ASN A 2 17.47 17.03 15.01
N HIS A 3 18.25 15.98 14.81
CA HIS A 3 17.80 14.64 14.36
C HIS A 3 16.75 14.03 15.32
N SER A 4 16.88 14.28 16.62
CA SER A 4 15.97 13.76 17.65
C SER A 4 14.56 14.36 17.59
N LEU A 5 14.45 15.67 17.33
CA LEU A 5 13.17 16.36 17.14
C LEU A 5 12.47 15.89 15.85
N PHE A 6 13.24 15.67 14.78
CA PHE A 6 12.71 15.12 13.53
C PHE A 6 12.09 13.73 13.73
N LEU A 7 12.73 12.86 14.53
CA LEU A 7 12.19 11.54 14.86
C LEU A 7 10.88 11.64 15.65
N LYS A 8 10.82 12.52 16.67
CA LYS A 8 9.61 12.69 17.49
C LYS A 8 8.41 13.15 16.66
N VAL A 9 8.62 14.11 15.76
CA VAL A 9 7.56 14.60 14.85
C VAL A 9 7.08 13.50 13.91
N LYS A 10 8.00 12.70 13.35
CA LYS A 10 7.65 11.55 12.50
C LYS A 10 6.82 10.50 13.26
N ILE A 11 7.22 10.16 14.47
CA ILE A 11 6.51 9.17 15.31
C ILE A 11 5.09 9.68 15.63
N GLN A 12 4.96 10.94 16.05
CA GLN A 12 3.64 11.53 16.34
C GLN A 12 2.72 11.55 15.12
N GLN A 13 3.28 11.89 13.95
CA GLN A 13 2.54 11.85 12.69
C GLN A 13 2.09 10.44 12.35
N ALA A 14 2.97 9.45 12.46
CA ALA A 14 2.64 8.05 12.21
C ALA A 14 1.51 7.57 13.14
N ILE A 15 1.61 7.84 14.44
CA ILE A 15 0.56 7.47 15.41
C ILE A 15 -0.77 8.13 15.05
N LYS A 16 -0.77 9.45 14.83
CA LYS A 16 -1.99 10.21 14.51
C LYS A 16 -2.67 9.66 13.25
N VAL A 17 -1.90 9.46 12.19
CA VAL A 17 -2.41 8.99 10.90
C VAL A 17 -2.91 7.55 10.99
N THR A 18 -2.24 6.69 11.75
CA THR A 18 -2.70 5.32 12.00
C THR A 18 -4.06 5.33 12.70
N PHE A 19 -4.23 6.05 13.80
CA PHE A 19 -5.51 6.11 14.51
C PHE A 19 -6.64 6.71 13.66
N GLN A 20 -6.32 7.68 12.78
CA GLN A 20 -7.30 8.29 11.89
C GLN A 20 -7.75 7.34 10.77
N ASN A 21 -6.86 6.53 10.22
CA ASN A 21 -7.14 5.73 9.02
C ASN A 21 -7.39 4.25 9.28
N ILE A 22 -6.93 3.70 10.41
CA ILE A 22 -7.04 2.25 10.71
C ILE A 22 -8.50 1.79 10.69
N SER A 23 -9.43 2.57 11.23
CA SER A 23 -10.85 2.23 11.27
C SER A 23 -11.46 2.15 9.87
N PHE A 24 -11.23 3.16 9.03
CA PHE A 24 -11.74 3.17 7.66
C PHE A 24 -11.10 2.10 6.78
N MET A 25 -9.81 1.81 6.99
CA MET A 25 -9.07 0.80 6.23
C MET A 25 -9.47 -0.64 6.58
N SER A 26 -9.74 -0.90 7.87
CA SER A 26 -9.99 -2.24 8.42
C SER A 26 -11.45 -2.69 8.35
N LEU A 27 -12.42 -1.77 8.43
CA LEU A 27 -13.85 -2.11 8.40
C LEU A 27 -14.25 -2.95 7.17
N PRO A 28 -13.88 -2.57 5.92
CA PRO A 28 -14.17 -3.40 4.75
C PRO A 28 -13.48 -4.77 4.81
N THR A 29 -12.24 -4.82 5.31
CA THR A 29 -11.48 -6.06 5.46
C THR A 29 -12.17 -7.02 6.42
N ILE A 30 -12.70 -6.52 7.53
CA ILE A 30 -13.44 -7.33 8.52
C ILE A 30 -14.73 -7.88 7.90
N ILE A 31 -15.48 -7.07 7.15
CA ILE A 31 -16.71 -7.53 6.49
C ILE A 31 -16.39 -8.63 5.47
N ILE A 32 -15.38 -8.42 4.63
CA ILE A 32 -14.95 -9.44 3.65
C ILE A 32 -14.50 -10.70 4.39
N PHE A 33 -13.66 -10.57 5.42
CA PHE A 33 -13.21 -11.70 6.22
C PHE A 33 -14.38 -12.49 6.84
N MET A 34 -15.42 -11.81 7.33
CA MET A 34 -16.60 -12.49 7.85
C MET A 34 -17.33 -13.24 6.74
N LEU A 35 -17.50 -12.67 5.55
CA LEU A 35 -18.10 -13.38 4.41
C LEU A 35 -17.28 -14.62 4.01
N GLU A 36 -15.96 -14.51 4.05
CA GLU A 36 -15.03 -15.62 3.79
C GLU A 36 -15.16 -16.72 4.86
N PHE A 37 -15.28 -16.36 6.14
CA PHE A 37 -15.48 -17.31 7.23
C PHE A 37 -16.78 -18.12 7.08
N HIS A 38 -17.83 -17.52 6.51
CA HIS A 38 -19.08 -18.22 6.19
C HIS A 38 -18.98 -19.10 4.91
N GLY A 39 -17.84 -19.09 4.22
CA GLY A 39 -17.57 -19.98 3.09
C GLY A 39 -18.22 -19.57 1.76
N TYR A 40 -18.69 -18.33 1.63
CA TYR A 40 -19.41 -17.90 0.42
C TYR A 40 -18.57 -17.97 -0.87
N SER A 41 -17.26 -17.75 -0.78
CA SER A 41 -16.33 -17.79 -1.91
C SER A 41 -15.67 -19.16 -2.14
N LYS A 42 -15.66 -20.02 -1.10
CA LYS A 42 -14.85 -21.25 -0.99
C LYS A 42 -13.35 -21.06 -1.24
N LEU A 43 -12.81 -19.86 -0.97
CA LEU A 43 -11.38 -19.56 -1.15
C LEU A 43 -10.44 -20.49 -0.36
N TYR A 44 -10.94 -21.12 0.71
CA TYR A 44 -10.20 -22.10 1.51
C TYR A 44 -9.67 -23.30 0.68
N ASP A 45 -10.34 -23.67 -0.41
CA ASP A 45 -9.90 -24.73 -1.33
C ASP A 45 -8.64 -24.35 -2.14
N SER A 46 -8.23 -23.09 -2.10
CA SER A 46 -7.09 -22.54 -2.86
C SER A 46 -6.03 -21.85 -1.99
N THR A 47 -6.09 -22.06 -0.67
CA THR A 47 -5.25 -21.36 0.33
C THR A 47 -3.76 -21.40 0.00
N GLU A 48 -3.24 -22.54 -0.47
CA GLU A 48 -1.83 -22.70 -0.81
C GLU A 48 -1.37 -21.77 -1.94
N ARG A 49 -2.18 -21.66 -3.01
CA ARG A 49 -1.87 -20.78 -4.15
C ARG A 49 -1.93 -19.31 -3.74
N PHE A 50 -2.92 -18.95 -2.93
CA PHE A 50 -3.05 -17.60 -2.40
C PHE A 50 -1.88 -17.25 -1.48
N PHE A 51 -1.46 -18.19 -0.62
CA PHE A 51 -0.30 -18.00 0.24
C PHE A 51 0.98 -17.74 -0.57
N ILE A 52 1.26 -18.54 -1.59
CA ILE A 52 2.42 -18.33 -2.48
C ILE A 52 2.33 -16.95 -3.15
N PHE A 53 1.17 -16.59 -3.69
CA PHE A 53 0.95 -15.29 -4.33
C PHE A 53 1.22 -14.13 -3.38
N VAL A 54 0.66 -14.15 -2.17
CA VAL A 54 0.83 -13.08 -1.17
C VAL A 54 2.29 -12.95 -0.74
N ASN A 55 3.00 -14.07 -0.58
CA ASN A 55 4.42 -14.04 -0.22
C ASN A 55 5.27 -13.46 -1.35
N PHE A 56 5.05 -13.93 -2.59
CA PHE A 56 5.74 -13.38 -3.76
C PHE A 56 5.50 -11.89 -3.90
N TRP A 57 4.24 -11.45 -3.76
CA TRP A 57 3.88 -10.05 -3.81
C TRP A 57 4.59 -9.23 -2.73
N THR A 58 4.57 -9.74 -1.49
CA THR A 58 5.21 -9.07 -0.35
C THR A 58 6.69 -8.84 -0.60
N VAL A 59 7.41 -9.82 -1.13
CA VAL A 59 8.81 -9.64 -1.53
C VAL A 59 8.93 -8.61 -2.66
N SER A 60 8.09 -8.71 -3.70
CA SER A 60 8.17 -7.87 -4.90
C SER A 60 7.97 -6.37 -4.66
N ILE A 61 7.25 -5.97 -3.60
CA ILE A 61 7.07 -4.55 -3.28
C ILE A 61 8.17 -3.99 -2.36
N HIS A 62 9.04 -4.85 -1.81
CA HIS A 62 10.15 -4.46 -0.95
C HIS A 62 11.51 -4.62 -1.65
N ASP A 63 11.55 -5.12 -2.89
CA ASP A 63 12.77 -5.38 -3.64
C ASP A 63 13.48 -4.10 -4.14
N GLY A 64 12.85 -2.93 -4.00
CA GLY A 64 13.35 -1.65 -4.49
C GLY A 64 13.29 -1.49 -6.01
N ASN A 65 12.69 -2.43 -6.74
CA ASN A 65 12.54 -2.39 -8.17
C ASN A 65 11.26 -1.63 -8.57
N TYR A 66 11.43 -0.37 -8.97
CA TYR A 66 10.33 0.51 -9.38
C TYR A 66 9.82 0.26 -10.81
N SER A 67 10.09 -0.92 -11.38
CA SER A 67 9.74 -1.25 -12.76
C SER A 67 8.37 -1.91 -12.85
N VAL A 68 7.32 -1.11 -12.73
CA VAL A 68 5.95 -1.54 -13.05
C VAL A 68 5.59 -1.07 -14.46
N LEU A 69 4.92 -1.94 -15.23
CA LEU A 69 4.43 -1.63 -16.57
C LEU A 69 3.59 -0.34 -16.56
N LYS A 70 3.84 0.60 -17.49
CA LYS A 70 3.25 1.96 -17.46
C LYS A 70 1.72 1.97 -17.29
N TYR A 71 1.02 1.06 -17.94
CA TYR A 71 -0.44 0.95 -17.86
C TYR A 71 -0.95 0.40 -16.52
N LEU A 72 -0.12 -0.33 -15.78
CA LEU A 72 -0.45 -0.91 -14.47
C LEU A 72 -0.08 0.01 -13.30
N GLN A 73 0.82 0.97 -13.51
CA GLN A 73 1.22 1.96 -12.49
C GLN A 73 0.05 2.63 -11.76
N PRO A 74 -1.06 3.06 -12.42
CA PRO A 74 -2.17 3.69 -11.69
C PRO A 74 -3.05 2.69 -10.92
N ILE A 75 -2.95 1.39 -11.19
CA ILE A 75 -3.84 0.35 -10.64
C ILE A 75 -3.15 -0.44 -9.52
N ILE A 76 -1.87 -0.73 -9.67
CA ILE A 76 -1.08 -1.60 -8.80
C ILE A 76 -0.23 -0.78 -7.83
N ASN A 77 -0.29 -1.11 -6.54
CA ASN A 77 0.67 -0.64 -5.55
C ASN A 77 1.95 -1.50 -5.63
N GLY A 78 2.89 -1.06 -6.46
CA GLY A 78 4.23 -1.65 -6.56
C GLY A 78 5.25 -1.04 -5.59
N ALA A 79 6.51 -1.44 -5.72
CA ALA A 79 7.60 -1.01 -4.84
C ALA A 79 7.73 0.52 -4.68
N ALA A 80 7.44 1.30 -5.73
CA ALA A 80 7.52 2.76 -5.66
C ALA A 80 6.43 3.37 -4.75
N HIS A 81 5.22 2.83 -4.79
CA HIS A 81 4.14 3.29 -3.92
C HIS A 81 4.42 2.93 -2.46
N HIS A 82 4.94 1.73 -2.25
CA HIS A 82 5.29 1.22 -0.94
C HIS A 82 6.49 1.98 -0.32
N ASN A 83 7.50 2.32 -1.11
CA ASN A 83 8.60 3.18 -0.68
C ASN A 83 8.09 4.57 -0.24
N ASP A 84 7.21 5.19 -1.04
CA ASP A 84 6.65 6.50 -0.70
C ASP A 84 5.74 6.44 0.54
N HIS A 85 5.04 5.33 0.74
CA HIS A 85 4.31 5.06 1.99
C HIS A 85 5.24 5.10 3.20
N HIS A 86 6.38 4.40 3.16
CA HIS A 86 7.36 4.42 4.25
C HIS A 86 8.07 5.76 4.42
N GLN A 87 8.22 6.53 3.34
CA GLN A 87 8.88 7.83 3.36
C GLN A 87 7.99 8.92 3.97
N PHE A 88 6.71 8.94 3.60
CA PHE A 88 5.78 10.05 3.92
C PHE A 88 4.71 9.70 4.96
N TYR A 89 4.43 8.40 5.18
CA TYR A 89 3.43 7.86 6.12
C TYR A 89 1.98 8.29 5.88
N LYS A 90 1.69 9.07 4.82
CA LYS A 90 0.40 9.72 4.58
C LYS A 90 -0.40 9.15 3.41
N TYR A 91 0.23 8.36 2.55
CA TYR A 91 -0.31 7.95 1.27
C TYR A 91 -0.08 6.45 1.03
N ASN A 92 -0.82 5.92 0.04
CA ASN A 92 -0.64 4.57 -0.53
C ASN A 92 -0.60 3.46 0.52
N TYR A 93 -1.63 3.38 1.35
CA TYR A 93 -1.66 2.44 2.48
C TYR A 93 -1.94 0.99 2.07
N ARG A 94 -2.40 0.75 0.85
CA ARG A 94 -2.86 -0.58 0.43
C ARG A 94 -1.76 -1.40 -0.20
N GLN A 95 -1.74 -2.69 0.11
CA GLN A 95 -0.68 -3.61 -0.31
C GLN A 95 -0.68 -3.94 -1.81
N PHE A 96 -1.87 -4.15 -2.40
CA PHE A 96 -1.98 -4.74 -3.75
C PHE A 96 -2.44 -3.73 -4.81
N PHE A 97 -3.57 -3.07 -4.56
CA PHE A 97 -4.24 -2.21 -5.54
C PHE A 97 -4.53 -0.84 -4.97
N THR A 98 -4.49 0.16 -5.85
CA THR A 98 -4.74 1.57 -5.52
C THR A 98 -6.23 1.89 -5.34
N LEU A 99 -7.14 0.96 -5.64
CA LEU A 99 -8.59 1.18 -5.61
C LEU A 99 -9.06 1.79 -4.29
N TRP A 100 -8.71 1.17 -3.18
CA TRP A 100 -9.11 1.67 -1.87
C TRP A 100 -8.39 2.95 -1.47
N ASP A 101 -7.15 3.13 -1.94
CA ASP A 101 -6.45 4.41 -1.75
C ASP A 101 -7.16 5.55 -2.49
N ARG A 102 -7.74 5.28 -3.66
CA ARG A 102 -8.54 6.26 -4.41
C ARG A 102 -9.87 6.53 -3.72
N LEU A 103 -10.57 5.48 -3.27
CA LEU A 103 -11.86 5.61 -2.57
C LEU A 103 -11.71 6.40 -1.25
N MET A 104 -10.59 6.24 -0.56
CA MET A 104 -10.32 6.90 0.73
C MET A 104 -9.50 8.18 0.60
N ASN A 105 -9.21 8.63 -0.63
CA ASN A 105 -8.43 9.82 -0.93
C ASN A 105 -6.99 9.81 -0.33
N THR A 106 -6.37 8.64 -0.29
CA THR A 106 -5.00 8.41 0.18
C THR A 106 -4.04 8.04 -0.96
N PHE A 107 -4.52 8.01 -2.20
CA PHE A 107 -3.71 7.73 -3.38
C PHE A 107 -2.74 8.89 -3.68
N HIS A 108 -1.47 8.56 -3.89
CA HIS A 108 -0.45 9.48 -4.35
C HIS A 108 0.41 8.83 -5.42
N SER A 109 0.59 9.51 -6.56
CA SER A 109 1.47 9.03 -7.61
C SER A 109 2.92 9.04 -7.11
N PRO A 110 3.68 7.93 -7.23
CA PRO A 110 5.03 7.86 -6.70
C PRO A 110 5.96 8.94 -7.26
N HIS A 111 6.82 9.48 -6.40
CA HIS A 111 7.75 10.54 -6.76
C HIS A 111 8.70 10.12 -7.89
N VAL A 112 9.21 8.88 -7.80
CA VAL A 112 10.15 8.30 -8.77
C VAL A 112 9.59 8.27 -10.19
N TYR A 113 8.29 8.01 -10.34
CA TYR A 113 7.65 8.00 -11.66
C TYR A 113 7.57 9.41 -12.26
N SER A 114 7.38 10.42 -11.40
CA SER A 114 7.33 11.82 -11.81
C SER A 114 8.71 12.34 -12.24
N GLU A 115 9.77 11.95 -11.55
CA GLU A 115 11.16 12.27 -11.92
C GLU A 115 11.56 11.61 -13.25
N LYS A 116 11.25 10.32 -13.42
CA LYS A 116 11.49 9.62 -14.70
C LYS A 116 10.81 10.34 -15.86
N LYS A 117 9.60 10.85 -15.68
CA LYS A 117 8.87 11.59 -16.72
C LYS A 117 9.52 12.93 -17.06
N LYS A 118 10.12 13.62 -16.08
CA LYS A 118 10.86 14.88 -16.31
C LYS A 118 12.17 14.66 -17.06
N ASN A 119 12.85 13.54 -16.84
CA ASN A 119 14.15 13.24 -17.48
C ASN A 119 14.04 12.70 -18.92
N ILE A 120 12.83 12.41 -19.40
CA ILE A 120 12.57 11.87 -20.75
C ILE A 120 12.02 12.97 -21.69
N ASN A 121 11.63 14.12 -21.14
CA ASN A 121 11.19 15.32 -21.88
C ASN A 121 12.32 16.34 -21.94
#